data_AF-A0A520IN19-F1
#
_entry.id   AF-A0A520IN19-F1
#
_cell.length_a   1.000
_cell.length_b   1.000
_cell.length_c   1.000
_cell.angle_alpha   90.00
_cell.angle_beta   90.00
_cell.angle_gamma   90.00
#
_symmetry.space_group_name_H-M   'P 1'
#
loop_
_entity.id
_entity.type
_entity.pdbx_description
1 polymer ?
#
loop_
_entity_poly.entity_id
_entity_poly.type
_entity_poly.pdbx_seq_one_letter_code
_entity_poly.pdbx_strand_id
1 'polypeptide(L)'
;MKRSLLIIVILVQLAVLSSCKKQDSEPVVENNSITGMWTESQTNLLYRNFLFAGDGNFKQYLAIKTNNVIQAITISGTYTVSGNKIGVKVTEQITKNGNDAEVKTALNTTLFDLGTFTIKNNVMVINYTTYPADAPVPTTITLRRELPLPL
;
A
#
# COMPACT_ATOMS: atom_id res chain seq x y z
N MET A 1 -34.74 42.94 -51.95
CA MET A 1 -34.99 42.54 -50.55
C MET A 1 -34.11 41.34 -50.19
N LYS A 2 -32.84 41.56 -49.79
CA LYS A 2 -31.85 40.49 -49.49
C LYS A 2 -30.89 40.91 -48.36
N ARG A 3 -31.39 41.60 -47.34
CA ARG A 3 -30.57 42.02 -46.18
C ARG A 3 -31.06 41.49 -44.84
N SER A 4 -32.22 40.82 -44.81
CA SER A 4 -32.82 40.33 -43.57
C SER A 4 -32.49 38.87 -43.22
N LEU A 5 -31.65 38.18 -44.01
CA LEU A 5 -31.31 36.76 -43.79
C LEU A 5 -29.94 36.55 -43.12
N LEU A 6 -29.14 37.60 -42.94
CA LEU A 6 -27.75 37.46 -42.49
C LEU A 6 -27.57 37.62 -40.98
N ILE A 7 -28.59 38.15 -40.28
CA ILE A 7 -28.53 38.37 -38.83
C ILE A 7 -28.97 37.13 -38.04
N ILE A 8 -29.77 36.24 -38.63
CA ILE A 8 -30.27 35.02 -37.96
C ILE A 8 -29.19 33.92 -37.91
N VAL A 9 -28.20 33.94 -38.80
CA VAL A 9 -27.16 32.91 -38.88
C VAL A 9 -26.05 33.10 -37.82
N ILE A 10 -25.93 34.29 -37.23
CA ILE A 10 -24.86 34.60 -36.26
C ILE A 10 -25.25 34.19 -34.81
N LEU A 11 -26.54 34.04 -34.52
CA LEU A 11 -27.01 33.67 -33.16
C LEU A 11 -26.97 32.15 -32.87
N VAL A 12 -26.63 31.32 -33.86
CA VAL A 12 -26.58 29.84 -33.73
C VAL A 12 -25.13 29.32 -33.61
N GLN A 13 -24.17 30.14 -33.21
CA GLN A 13 -22.77 29.71 -33.02
C GLN A 13 -22.27 29.76 -31.57
N LEU A 14 -23.13 30.08 -30.61
CA LEU A 14 -22.77 30.20 -29.19
C LEU A 14 -23.10 28.97 -28.31
N ALA A 15 -23.52 27.85 -28.90
CA ALA A 15 -24.02 26.69 -28.14
C ALA A 15 -23.16 25.42 -28.25
N VAL A 16 -21.88 25.53 -28.59
CA VAL A 16 -20.97 24.38 -28.61
C VAL A 16 -19.67 24.78 -27.95
N LEU A 17 -19.11 23.91 -27.12
CA LEU A 17 -17.89 24.06 -26.30
C LEU A 17 -18.08 24.41 -24.82
N SER A 18 -19.11 23.85 -24.18
CA SER A 18 -19.06 23.55 -22.74
C SER A 18 -19.31 22.07 -22.47
N SER A 19 -18.72 21.19 -23.27
CA SER A 19 -18.48 19.81 -22.83
C SER A 19 -17.21 19.83 -22.01
N CYS A 20 -17.34 20.22 -20.73
CA CYS A 20 -16.42 19.75 -19.72
C CYS A 20 -16.50 18.22 -19.78
N LYS A 21 -15.57 17.59 -20.49
CA LYS A 21 -15.26 16.19 -20.23
C LYS A 21 -14.90 16.15 -18.75
N LYS A 22 -15.85 15.69 -17.95
CA LYS A 22 -15.57 15.19 -16.61
C LYS A 22 -14.42 14.21 -16.84
N GLN A 23 -13.24 14.58 -16.36
CA GLN A 23 -12.07 13.74 -16.42
C GLN A 23 -12.49 12.52 -15.60
N ASP A 24 -12.93 11.47 -16.31
CA ASP A 24 -13.24 10.20 -15.71
C ASP A 24 -11.99 9.86 -14.91
N SER A 25 -12.14 9.86 -13.58
CA SER A 25 -11.12 9.31 -12.70
C SER A 25 -10.84 7.94 -13.28
N GLU A 26 -9.60 7.71 -13.75
CA GLU A 26 -9.23 6.44 -14.36
C GLU A 26 -9.80 5.33 -13.48
N PRO A 27 -10.49 4.32 -14.05
CA PRO A 27 -11.00 3.24 -13.24
C PRO A 27 -9.82 2.66 -12.49
N VAL A 28 -9.84 2.79 -11.17
CA VAL A 28 -8.82 2.19 -10.31
C VAL A 28 -8.91 0.70 -10.57
N VAL A 29 -7.98 0.19 -11.38
CA VAL A 29 -7.94 -1.23 -11.72
C VAL A 29 -7.81 -1.98 -10.40
N GLU A 30 -8.84 -2.74 -10.05
CA GLU A 30 -8.84 -3.52 -8.82
C GLU A 30 -7.75 -4.59 -8.94
N ASN A 31 -6.62 -4.34 -8.28
CA ASN A 31 -5.53 -5.30 -8.22
C ASN A 31 -5.71 -6.19 -7.00
N ASN A 32 -6.26 -7.38 -7.22
CA ASN A 32 -6.45 -8.42 -6.21
C ASN A 32 -5.18 -9.24 -5.93
N SER A 33 -4.04 -8.89 -6.53
CA SER A 33 -2.75 -9.50 -6.22
C SER A 33 -2.20 -8.98 -4.90
N ILE A 34 -1.65 -9.85 -4.08
CA ILE A 34 -0.87 -9.45 -2.90
C ILE A 34 0.41 -8.67 -3.27
N THR A 35 0.93 -8.86 -4.48
CA THR A 35 2.20 -8.25 -4.89
C THR A 35 2.10 -6.73 -4.88
N GLY A 36 3.12 -6.09 -4.33
CA GLY A 36 3.24 -4.63 -4.23
C GLY A 36 3.65 -4.16 -2.84
N MET A 37 3.71 -2.84 -2.70
CA MET A 37 3.96 -2.15 -1.44
C MET A 37 2.62 -1.83 -0.75
N TRP A 38 2.58 -2.10 0.55
CA TRP A 38 1.41 -1.95 1.39
C TRP A 38 1.77 -1.22 2.67
N THR A 39 0.88 -0.37 3.14
CA THR A 39 1.12 0.54 4.24
C THR A 39 0.13 0.27 5.35
N GLU A 40 0.62 0.04 6.57
CA GLU A 40 -0.21 0.11 7.78
C GLU A 40 -0.46 1.60 8.10
N SER A 41 -1.65 1.96 8.58
CA SER A 41 -2.01 3.34 8.93
C SER A 41 -0.85 4.09 9.60
N GLN A 42 -0.33 5.11 8.91
CA GLN A 42 0.85 5.85 9.34
C GLN A 42 0.49 6.89 10.39
N THR A 43 1.38 7.08 11.36
CA THR A 43 1.33 8.22 12.28
C THR A 43 2.56 9.11 12.04
N ASN A 44 2.59 10.28 12.67
CA ASN A 44 3.78 11.14 12.67
C ASN A 44 4.99 10.51 13.39
N LEU A 45 4.78 9.45 14.18
CA LEU A 45 5.82 8.76 14.96
C LEU A 45 6.20 7.40 14.37
N LEU A 46 5.31 6.79 13.59
CA LEU A 46 5.45 5.41 13.13
C LEU A 46 5.06 5.30 11.66
N TYR A 47 6.01 4.84 10.86
CA TYR A 47 5.81 4.50 9.47
C TYR A 47 6.10 3.02 9.27
N ARG A 48 5.15 2.25 8.75
CA ARG A 48 5.32 0.82 8.53
C ARG A 48 4.77 0.38 7.18
N ASN A 49 5.65 -0.15 6.35
CA ASN A 49 5.33 -0.69 5.04
C ASN A 49 5.73 -2.16 4.90
N PHE A 50 5.08 -2.85 3.97
CA PHE A 50 5.27 -4.25 3.63
C PHE A 50 5.35 -4.37 2.11
N LEU A 51 6.44 -4.94 1.62
CA LEU A 51 6.65 -5.28 0.24
C LEU A 51 6.51 -6.79 0.08
N PHE A 52 5.52 -7.19 -0.72
CA PHE A 52 5.42 -8.54 -1.26
C PHE A 52 5.90 -8.49 -2.72
N ALA A 53 7.15 -8.86 -2.97
CA ALA A 53 7.74 -8.81 -4.30
C ALA A 53 7.30 -9.98 -5.17
N GLY A 54 7.20 -9.80 -6.49
CA GLY A 54 6.68 -10.82 -7.42
C GLY A 54 7.52 -12.10 -7.51
N ASP A 55 8.73 -12.09 -6.96
CA ASP A 55 9.66 -13.23 -6.88
C ASP A 55 9.52 -14.04 -5.58
N GLY A 56 8.55 -13.71 -4.72
CA GLY A 56 8.33 -14.38 -3.43
C GLY A 56 9.15 -13.79 -2.29
N ASN A 57 9.94 -12.73 -2.51
CA ASN A 57 10.64 -12.03 -1.45
C ASN A 57 9.71 -11.11 -0.66
N PHE A 58 9.93 -11.05 0.65
CA PHE A 58 9.22 -10.19 1.57
C PHE A 58 10.18 -9.18 2.20
N LYS A 59 9.73 -7.92 2.31
CA LYS A 59 10.39 -6.92 3.15
C LYS A 59 9.36 -6.15 3.96
N GLN A 60 9.68 -5.85 5.20
CA GLN A 60 8.96 -4.86 6.01
C GLN A 60 9.92 -3.71 6.31
N TYR A 61 9.44 -2.49 6.13
CA TYR A 61 10.16 -1.28 6.50
C TYR A 61 9.43 -0.62 7.65
N LEU A 62 10.16 -0.32 8.72
CA LEU A 62 9.63 0.34 9.90
C LEU A 62 10.53 1.54 10.21
N ALA A 63 9.96 2.73 10.25
CA ALA A 63 10.64 3.91 10.75
C ALA A 63 9.90 4.43 11.98
N ILE A 64 10.63 4.55 13.09
CA ILE A 64 10.14 5.08 14.36
C ILE A 64 10.83 6.41 14.58
N LYS A 65 10.04 7.49 14.64
CA LYS A 65 10.53 8.82 14.98
C LYS A 65 10.32 9.06 16.46
N THR A 66 11.42 9.18 17.19
CA THR A 66 11.43 9.72 18.55
C THR A 66 12.08 11.09 18.49
N ASN A 67 11.64 12.03 19.34
CA ASN A 67 12.00 13.46 19.39
C ASN A 67 13.12 13.97 18.45
N ASN A 68 14.33 13.40 18.49
CA ASN A 68 15.47 13.77 17.62
C ASN A 68 16.16 12.62 16.87
N VAL A 69 15.66 11.39 16.93
CA VAL A 69 16.29 10.20 16.30
C VAL A 69 15.25 9.40 15.52
N ILE A 70 15.59 9.08 14.27
CA ILE A 70 14.86 8.10 13.46
C ILE A 70 15.55 6.76 13.63
N GLN A 71 14.83 5.79 14.17
CA GLN A 71 15.22 4.39 14.10
C GLN A 71 14.58 3.78 12.85
N ALA A 72 15.38 3.23 11.96
CA ALA A 72 14.93 2.47 10.81
C ALA A 72 15.19 0.97 11.06
N ILE A 73 14.17 0.15 10.85
CA ILE A 73 14.24 -1.30 10.93
C ILE A 73 13.75 -1.87 9.59
N THR A 74 14.57 -2.70 8.96
CA THR A 74 14.16 -3.50 7.80
C THR A 74 14.13 -4.95 8.20
N ILE A 75 13.02 -5.63 7.95
CA ILE A 75 12.87 -7.07 8.17
C ILE A 75 12.74 -7.72 6.79
N SER A 76 13.53 -8.75 6.52
CA SER A 76 13.56 -9.42 5.21
C SER A 76 13.33 -10.92 5.34
N GLY A 77 12.77 -11.51 4.28
CA GLY A 77 12.48 -12.93 4.23
C GLY A 77 11.78 -13.33 2.95
N THR A 78 11.01 -14.42 3.00
CA THR A 78 10.18 -14.89 1.89
C THR A 78 8.74 -15.03 2.33
N TYR A 79 7.83 -14.98 1.36
CA TYR A 79 6.42 -15.23 1.60
C TYR A 79 5.87 -16.28 0.63
N THR A 80 4.79 -16.92 1.04
CA THR A 80 4.04 -17.86 0.21
C THR A 80 2.55 -17.53 0.29
N VAL A 81 1.85 -17.83 -0.81
CA VAL A 81 0.40 -17.72 -0.89
C VAL A 81 -0.18 -19.01 -1.44
N SER A 82 -1.24 -19.50 -0.80
CA SER A 82 -2.01 -20.66 -1.26
C SER A 82 -3.50 -20.38 -1.06
N GLY A 83 -4.20 -20.06 -2.16
CA GLY A 83 -5.55 -19.51 -2.09
C GLY A 83 -5.57 -18.18 -1.32
N ASN A 84 -6.35 -18.11 -0.25
CA ASN A 84 -6.39 -16.95 0.65
C ASN A 84 -5.41 -17.06 1.83
N LYS A 85 -4.62 -18.12 1.92
CA LYS A 85 -3.63 -18.30 2.99
C LYS A 85 -2.34 -17.58 2.64
N ILE A 86 -1.72 -16.97 3.65
CA ILE A 86 -0.42 -16.30 3.57
C ILE A 86 0.46 -16.78 4.71
N GLY A 87 1.75 -16.98 4.43
CA GLY A 87 2.77 -17.17 5.45
C GLY A 87 4.04 -16.43 5.07
N VAL A 88 4.72 -15.85 6.04
CA VAL A 88 5.98 -15.13 5.83
C VAL A 88 7.05 -15.73 6.73
N LYS A 89 8.16 -16.17 6.15
CA LYS A 89 9.35 -16.59 6.89
C LYS A 89 10.35 -15.45 6.89
N VAL A 90 10.70 -14.96 8.07
CA VAL A 90 11.67 -13.89 8.28
C VAL A 90 13.03 -14.49 8.63
N THR A 91 14.06 -14.02 7.94
CA THR A 91 15.44 -14.51 8.09
C THR A 91 16.45 -13.45 8.50
N GLU A 92 16.13 -12.16 8.32
CA GLU A 92 17.04 -11.07 8.64
C GLU A 92 16.30 -9.85 9.18
N GLN A 93 16.93 -9.18 10.13
CA GLN A 93 16.60 -7.81 10.54
C GLN A 93 17.84 -6.94 10.43
N ILE A 94 17.66 -5.73 9.87
CA ILE A 94 18.65 -4.66 9.86
C ILE A 94 18.08 -3.51 10.68
N THR A 95 18.84 -3.01 11.65
CA THR A 95 18.48 -1.86 12.47
C THR A 95 19.50 -0.74 12.31
N LYS A 96 19.02 0.49 12.13
CA LYS A 96 19.82 1.71 12.04
C LYS A 96 19.24 2.77 12.96
N ASN A 97 20.04 3.28 13.89
CA ASN A 97 19.66 4.35 14.80
C ASN A 97 20.34 5.65 14.36
N GLY A 98 19.60 6.58 13.77
CA GLY A 98 20.17 7.84 13.28
C GLY A 98 21.36 7.61 12.33
N ASN A 99 22.54 8.09 12.74
CA ASN A 99 23.78 8.00 11.97
C ASN A 99 24.67 6.81 12.36
N ASP A 100 24.23 5.97 13.30
CA ASP A 100 24.98 4.80 13.72
C ASP A 100 25.14 3.81 12.57
N ALA A 101 26.15 2.94 12.70
CA ALA A 101 26.33 1.82 11.79
C ALA A 101 25.10 0.88 11.85
N GLU A 102 24.80 0.26 10.72
CA GLU A 102 23.71 -0.71 10.64
C GLU A 102 24.06 -2.00 11.38
N VAL A 103 23.13 -2.50 12.19
CA VAL A 103 23.24 -3.77 12.90
C VAL A 103 22.40 -4.80 12.17
N LYS A 104 23.02 -5.89 11.73
CA LYS A 104 22.35 -7.03 11.08
C LYS A 104 22.19 -8.18 12.06
N THR A 105 20.99 -8.74 12.12
CA THR A 105 20.64 -9.85 13.00
C THR A 105 19.96 -10.93 12.16
N ALA A 106 20.48 -12.15 12.25
CA ALA A 106 19.82 -13.32 11.67
C ALA A 106 18.59 -13.67 12.51
N LEU A 107 17.48 -13.97 11.83
CA LEU A 107 16.22 -14.37 12.45
C LEU A 107 15.77 -15.73 11.92
N ASN A 108 14.87 -16.37 12.66
CA ASN A 108 14.16 -17.56 12.19
C ASN A 108 12.76 -17.53 12.81
N THR A 109 11.93 -16.60 12.33
CA THR A 109 10.58 -16.40 12.83
C THR A 109 9.57 -16.34 11.70
N THR A 110 8.31 -16.55 12.02
CA THR A 110 7.19 -16.43 11.09
C THR A 110 6.43 -15.13 11.37
N LEU A 111 5.98 -14.46 10.32
CA LEU A 111 4.95 -13.42 10.38
C LEU A 111 3.66 -13.94 9.74
N PHE A 112 2.54 -13.42 10.24
CA PHE A 112 1.19 -13.82 9.82
C PHE A 112 0.95 -15.32 9.99
N ASP A 113 1.27 -15.87 11.16
CA ASP A 113 1.04 -17.30 11.41
C ASP A 113 -0.45 -17.66 11.32
N LEU A 114 -0.72 -18.79 10.65
CA LEU A 114 -2.06 -19.19 10.20
C LEU A 114 -2.81 -18.08 9.43
N GLY A 115 -2.05 -17.24 8.72
CA GLY A 115 -2.54 -16.04 8.06
C GLY A 115 -3.52 -16.32 6.94
N THR A 116 -4.61 -15.54 6.91
CA THR A 116 -5.50 -15.43 5.76
C THR A 116 -5.63 -13.96 5.37
N PHE A 117 -5.81 -13.69 4.08
CA PHE A 117 -5.98 -12.31 3.60
C PHE A 117 -7.16 -12.15 2.65
N THR A 118 -7.69 -10.93 2.59
CA THR A 118 -8.61 -10.46 1.56
C THR A 118 -8.08 -9.15 1.00
N ILE A 119 -8.35 -8.89 -0.28
CA ILE A 119 -8.05 -7.61 -0.94
C ILE A 119 -9.33 -7.11 -1.57
N LYS A 120 -9.69 -5.85 -1.27
CA LYS A 120 -10.81 -5.15 -1.90
C LYS A 120 -10.49 -3.67 -1.95
N ASN A 121 -10.71 -3.03 -3.10
CA ASN A 121 -10.51 -1.57 -3.27
C ASN A 121 -9.13 -1.09 -2.76
N ASN A 122 -8.05 -1.81 -3.09
CA ASN A 122 -6.68 -1.50 -2.64
C ASN A 122 -6.47 -1.51 -1.12
N VAL A 123 -7.37 -2.16 -0.38
CA VAL A 123 -7.23 -2.45 1.05
C VAL A 123 -7.04 -3.94 1.22
N MET A 124 -5.95 -4.32 1.87
CA MET A 124 -5.69 -5.69 2.28
C MET A 124 -5.99 -5.82 3.77
N VAL A 125 -6.75 -6.86 4.14
CA VAL A 125 -6.95 -7.24 5.52
C VAL A 125 -6.30 -8.60 5.71
N ILE A 126 -5.38 -8.72 6.67
CA ILE A 126 -4.75 -9.99 7.03
C ILE A 126 -5.20 -10.36 8.44
N ASN A 127 -5.83 -11.53 8.59
CA ASN A 127 -6.14 -12.14 9.87
C ASN A 127 -5.10 -13.22 10.16
N TYR A 128 -4.54 -13.22 11.36
CA TYR A 128 -3.45 -14.12 11.76
C TYR A 128 -3.44 -14.35 13.27
N THR A 129 -2.61 -15.26 13.73
CA THR A 129 -2.45 -15.55 15.16
C THR A 129 -1.17 -14.90 15.70
N THR A 130 -1.28 -14.18 16.82
CA THR A 130 -0.13 -13.73 17.62
C THR A 130 0.00 -14.59 18.87
N TYR A 131 1.20 -14.63 19.47
CA TYR A 131 1.49 -15.47 20.63
C TYR A 131 2.07 -14.61 21.78
N PRO A 132 1.24 -13.81 22.46
CA PRO A 132 1.64 -13.26 23.76
C PRO A 132 1.86 -14.40 24.78
N ALA A 133 2.45 -14.07 25.93
CA ALA A 133 2.87 -15.05 26.93
C ALA A 133 1.74 -15.96 27.45
N ASP A 134 0.50 -15.47 27.45
CA ASP A 134 -0.64 -16.18 28.03
C ASP A 134 -1.23 -17.24 27.10
N ALA A 135 -1.54 -16.87 25.84
CA ALA A 135 -2.21 -17.75 24.87
C ALA A 135 -2.14 -17.19 23.44
N PRO A 136 -2.40 -18.00 22.39
CA PRO A 136 -2.58 -17.52 21.03
C PRO A 136 -3.78 -16.56 20.90
N VAL A 137 -3.60 -15.42 20.23
CA VAL A 137 -4.61 -14.38 20.06
C VAL A 137 -4.89 -14.11 18.57
N PRO A 138 -6.15 -14.23 18.11
CA PRO A 138 -6.55 -13.77 16.79
C PRO A 138 -6.29 -12.27 16.63
N THR A 139 -5.58 -11.90 15.57
CA THR A 139 -5.11 -10.55 15.31
C THR A 139 -5.42 -10.17 13.86
N THR A 140 -5.72 -8.90 13.63
CA THR A 140 -5.99 -8.37 12.29
C THR A 140 -5.10 -7.17 12.03
N ILE A 141 -4.51 -7.12 10.83
CA ILE A 141 -3.86 -5.92 10.29
C ILE A 141 -4.59 -5.47 9.03
N THR A 142 -4.76 -4.16 8.90
CA THR A 142 -5.32 -3.53 7.69
C THR A 142 -4.24 -2.71 7.02
N LEU A 143 -3.99 -3.01 5.74
CA LEU A 143 -2.98 -2.36 4.93
C LEU A 143 -3.62 -1.70 3.71
N ARG A 144 -3.08 -0.57 3.29
CA ARG A 144 -3.49 0.12 2.05
C ARG A 144 -2.38 0.01 1.03
N ARG A 145 -2.73 -0.29 -0.23
CA ARG A 145 -1.76 -0.33 -1.31
C ARG A 145 -1.16 1.05 -1.49
N GLU A 146 0.16 1.12 -1.57
CA GLU A 146 0.83 2.33 -2.01
C GLU A 146 0.65 2.45 -3.52
N LEU A 147 -0.08 3.49 -3.94
CA LEU A 147 -0.26 3.78 -5.36
C LEU A 147 1.00 4.50 -5.85
N PRO A 148 1.48 4.23 -7.08
CA PRO A 148 2.53 5.04 -7.67
C PRO A 148 2.09 6.51 -7.64
N LEU A 149 2.97 7.39 -7.18
CA LEU A 149 2.71 8.83 -7.23
C LEU A 149 2.45 9.21 -8.70
N PRO A 150 1.44 10.04 -8.99
CA PRO A 150 1.32 10.62 -10.32
C PRO A 150 2.62 11.39 -10.61
N LEU A 151 3.27 11.04 -11.73
CA LEU A 151 4.46 11.72 -12.23
C LEU A 151 4.14 13.17 -12.62
#